data_AF-A0A3D3GG43-F1
#
_entry.id   AF-A0A3D3GG43-F1
#
_cell.length_a   1.000
_cell.length_b   1.000
_cell.length_c   1.000
_cell.angle_alpha   90.00
_cell.angle_beta   90.00
_cell.angle_gamma   90.00
#
_symmetry.space_group_name_H-M   'P 1'
#
loop_
_entity.id
_entity.type
_entity.pdbx_description
1 polymer ?
#
loop_
_entity_poly.entity_id
_entity_poly.type
_entity_poly.pdbx_seq_one_letter_code
_entity_poly.pdbx_strand_id
1 'polypeptide(L)'
;MNLGQDAISQLISALPRNFDFYDLGNVELSPTPETGGTETAETPEFSKLLEDHHAIAFSFRGELKALMVVTFDKGLDLSTYSELGNILASRLAMRLYDDSGVDVLLSPPQTLSATQIEILPRLGSLIAQRTYRHFDRGQIVTINTFLLANAASTEEHGNA
;
A
#
# COMPACT_ATOMS: atom_id res chain seq x y z
N MET A 1 15.79 2.55 21.59
CA MET A 1 15.15 2.98 20.33
C MET A 1 13.93 2.12 20.13
N ASN A 2 12.77 2.72 19.90
CA ASN A 2 11.54 1.98 19.56
C ASN A 2 11.66 1.53 18.09
N LEU A 3 12.25 0.35 17.86
CA LEU A 3 12.40 -0.21 16.50
C LEU A 3 11.07 -0.21 15.72
N GLY A 4 9.94 -0.37 16.41
CA GLY A 4 8.61 -0.36 15.78
C GLY A 4 8.17 1.00 15.21
N GLN A 5 8.51 2.14 15.85
CA GLN A 5 8.12 3.46 15.36
C GLN A 5 9.00 3.93 14.19
N ASP A 6 10.29 3.60 14.22
CA ASP A 6 11.22 3.93 13.15
C ASP A 6 10.89 3.12 11.89
N ALA A 7 10.63 1.81 12.02
CA ALA A 7 10.25 0.95 10.90
C ALA A 7 8.93 1.37 10.22
N ILE A 8 7.92 1.78 11.01
CA ILE A 8 6.67 2.31 10.46
C ILE A 8 6.94 3.62 9.70
N SER A 9 7.74 4.52 10.25
CA SER A 9 8.08 5.79 9.60
C SER A 9 8.83 5.58 8.28
N GLN A 10 9.77 4.64 8.25
CA GLN A 10 10.50 4.23 7.05
C GLN A 10 9.54 3.70 5.98
N LEU A 11 8.63 2.80 6.36
CA LEU A 11 7.63 2.22 5.46
C LEU A 11 6.69 3.28 4.84
N ILE A 12 6.25 4.25 5.63
CA ILE A 12 5.43 5.36 5.13
C ILE A 12 6.24 6.25 4.16
N SER A 13 7.50 6.54 4.49
CA SER A 13 8.36 7.42 3.70
C SER A 13 8.82 6.81 2.37
N ALA A 14 8.86 5.48 2.29
CA ALA A 14 9.26 4.73 1.11
C ALA A 14 8.17 4.70 0.03
N LEU A 15 6.91 5.06 0.35
CA LEU A 15 5.86 5.22 -0.67
C LEU A 15 6.29 6.26 -1.72
N PRO A 16 6.23 5.92 -3.02
CA PRO A 16 6.65 6.83 -4.08
C PRO A 16 5.69 8.03 -4.17
N ARG A 17 6.23 9.21 -4.52
CA ARG A 17 5.41 10.40 -4.80
C ARG A 17 4.89 10.42 -6.24
N ASN A 18 5.66 9.85 -7.15
CA ASN A 18 5.32 9.69 -8.55
C ASN A 18 6.03 8.44 -9.09
N PHE A 19 5.47 7.87 -10.15
CA PHE A 19 6.12 6.80 -10.89
C PHE A 19 5.58 6.68 -12.30
N ASP A 20 6.46 6.23 -13.20
CA ASP A 20 6.10 5.95 -14.58
C ASP A 20 5.46 4.57 -14.67
N PHE A 21 4.28 4.50 -15.31
CA PHE A 21 3.59 3.24 -15.58
C PHE A 21 3.70 2.89 -17.07
N TYR A 22 4.94 2.66 -17.52
CA TYR A 22 5.28 2.33 -18.91
C TYR A 22 4.50 3.19 -19.94
N ASP A 23 4.21 2.64 -21.12
CA ASP A 23 3.49 3.31 -22.23
C ASP A 23 2.07 3.80 -21.87
N LEU A 24 1.60 3.59 -20.63
CA LEU A 24 0.28 4.00 -20.14
C LEU A 24 0.31 5.36 -19.45
N GLY A 25 1.48 5.96 -19.24
CA GLY A 25 1.63 7.32 -18.73
C GLY A 25 2.02 7.42 -17.25
N ASN A 26 2.01 8.65 -16.73
CA ASN A 26 2.51 8.94 -15.40
C ASN A 26 1.44 8.71 -14.33
N VAL A 27 1.89 8.22 -13.18
CA VAL A 27 1.10 8.10 -11.97
C VAL A 27 1.62 9.13 -10.97
N GLU A 28 0.74 10.05 -10.58
CA GLU A 28 1.07 11.17 -9.72
C GLU A 28 0.25 11.12 -8.43
N LEU A 29 0.87 11.51 -7.31
CA LEU A 29 0.14 11.66 -6.06
C LEU A 29 -0.95 12.73 -6.20
N SER A 30 -2.19 12.39 -5.79
CA SER A 30 -3.30 13.32 -5.77
C SER A 30 -3.04 14.42 -4.73
N PRO A 31 -3.28 15.71 -5.05
CA PRO A 31 -3.02 16.84 -4.15
C PRO A 31 -3.96 16.96 -2.93
N THR A 32 -4.76 15.94 -2.64
CA THR A 32 -5.71 15.88 -1.51
C THR A 32 -5.05 15.35 -0.22
N PRO A 33 -5.55 15.71 0.97
CA PRO A 33 -4.74 15.86 2.17
C PRO A 33 -4.09 14.54 2.60
N GLU A 34 -2.78 14.61 2.79
CA GLU A 34 -2.00 13.55 3.40
C GLU A 34 -2.53 13.26 4.81
N THR A 35 -3.14 12.09 5.04
CA THR A 35 -3.21 11.53 6.40
C THR A 35 -1.83 10.99 6.76
N GLY A 36 -0.89 11.91 6.92
CA GLY A 36 0.37 11.69 7.63
C GLY A 36 0.15 12.10 9.08
N GLY A 37 -0.27 11.16 9.92
CA GLY A 37 -0.51 11.47 11.33
C GLY A 37 -1.07 10.29 12.09
N THR A 38 -0.32 9.81 13.07
CA THR A 38 -0.82 9.05 14.21
C THR A 38 -1.83 9.90 14.98
N GLU A 39 -3.09 9.94 14.55
CA GLU A 39 -4.21 10.49 15.32
C GLU A 39 -5.53 10.14 14.61
N THR A 40 -6.18 9.07 15.09
CA THR A 40 -7.63 8.79 14.96
C THR A 40 -8.32 9.19 13.66
N ALA A 41 -7.73 8.91 12.50
CA ALA A 41 -8.48 8.88 11.25
C ALA A 41 -9.45 7.70 11.35
N GLU A 42 -10.74 7.99 11.24
CA GLU A 42 -11.80 6.97 11.12
C GLU A 42 -11.28 5.86 10.22
N THR A 43 -11.23 4.62 10.74
CA THR A 43 -10.84 3.45 9.94
C THR A 43 -11.56 3.59 8.60
N PRO A 44 -10.86 3.64 7.45
CA PRO A 44 -11.52 3.73 6.17
C PRO A 44 -12.63 2.69 6.18
N GLU A 45 -13.84 3.08 5.80
CA GLU A 45 -14.90 2.10 5.61
C GLU A 45 -14.48 1.25 4.41
N PHE A 46 -13.64 0.23 4.68
CA PHE A 46 -13.15 -0.73 3.70
C PHE A 46 -14.32 -1.41 2.99
N SER A 47 -15.47 -1.47 3.67
CA SER A 47 -16.77 -1.83 3.13
C SER A 47 -17.24 -0.93 1.98
N LYS A 48 -17.09 0.41 2.07
CA LYS A 48 -17.43 1.33 0.96
C LYS A 48 -16.48 1.22 -0.23
N LEU A 49 -15.23 0.81 -0.02
CA LEU A 49 -14.29 0.54 -1.12
C LEU A 49 -14.80 -0.61 -2.02
N LEU A 50 -15.61 -1.53 -1.51
CA LEU A 50 -16.08 -2.70 -2.28
C LEU A 50 -17.23 -2.42 -3.23
N GLU A 51 -18.03 -1.38 -3.02
CA GLU A 51 -19.22 -1.13 -3.83
C GLU A 51 -18.84 -0.90 -5.29
N ASP A 52 -17.76 -0.14 -5.50
CA ASP A 52 -17.37 0.32 -6.83
C ASP A 52 -15.93 -0.02 -7.24
N HIS A 53 -15.11 -0.69 -6.41
CA HIS A 53 -13.70 -0.92 -6.74
C HIS A 53 -13.29 -2.40 -6.75
N HIS A 54 -12.23 -2.70 -7.51
CA HIS A 54 -11.40 -3.88 -7.36
C HIS A 54 -10.32 -3.62 -6.32
N ALA A 55 -9.82 -4.67 -5.68
CA ALA A 55 -8.74 -4.58 -4.71
C ALA A 55 -7.71 -5.68 -4.91
N ILE A 56 -6.43 -5.29 -4.82
CA ILE A 56 -5.27 -6.18 -4.92
C ILE A 56 -4.40 -5.94 -3.70
N ALA A 57 -3.90 -7.02 -3.11
CA ALA A 57 -3.03 -6.97 -1.96
C ALA A 57 -1.64 -7.55 -2.23
N PHE A 58 -0.67 -6.98 -1.53
CA PHE A 58 0.74 -7.36 -1.53
C PHE A 58 1.23 -7.45 -0.09
N SER A 59 1.78 -8.59 0.30
CA SER A 59 2.40 -8.75 1.61
C SER A 59 3.90 -8.54 1.53
N PHE A 60 4.42 -7.77 2.48
CA PHE A 60 5.85 -7.55 2.71
C PHE A 60 6.26 -8.36 3.93
N ARG A 61 7.28 -9.20 3.78
CA ARG A 61 7.75 -10.10 4.84
C ARG A 61 9.28 -10.07 4.92
N GLY A 62 9.80 -9.83 6.11
CA GLY A 62 11.25 -9.84 6.36
C GLY A 62 11.49 -9.21 7.71
N GLU A 63 12.35 -8.19 7.73
CA GLU A 63 12.60 -7.37 8.91
C GLU A 63 11.37 -6.57 9.35
N LEU A 64 10.44 -6.30 8.42
CA LEU A 64 9.10 -5.80 8.72
C LEU A 64 8.02 -6.71 8.14
N LYS A 65 6.82 -6.62 8.74
CA LYS A 65 5.61 -7.28 8.26
C LYS A 65 4.55 -6.22 7.98
N ALA A 66 4.18 -6.09 6.72
CA ALA A 66 3.18 -5.13 6.27
C ALA A 66 2.33 -5.70 5.14
N LEU A 67 1.16 -5.09 4.95
CA LEU A 67 0.24 -5.39 3.88
C LEU A 67 -0.06 -4.09 3.13
N MET A 68 0.17 -4.08 1.83
CA MET A 68 -0.30 -3.01 0.94
C MET A 68 -1.55 -3.48 0.23
N VAL A 69 -2.59 -2.65 0.24
CA VAL A 69 -3.83 -2.86 -0.51
C VAL A 69 -3.98 -1.72 -1.50
N VAL A 70 -4.18 -2.06 -2.77
CA VAL A 70 -4.40 -1.12 -3.86
C VAL A 70 -5.82 -1.31 -4.36
N THR A 71 -6.60 -0.23 -4.45
CA THR A 71 -7.96 -0.23 -4.99
C THR A 71 -8.11 0.73 -6.16
N PHE A 72 -8.97 0.37 -7.10
CA PHE A 72 -9.25 1.11 -8.33
C PHE A 72 -10.65 0.78 -8.84
N ASP A 73 -11.29 1.70 -9.58
CA ASP A 73 -12.68 1.58 -10.03
C ASP A 73 -12.97 0.29 -10.82
N LYS A 74 -14.17 -0.26 -10.64
CA LYS A 74 -14.71 -1.38 -11.44
C LYS A 74 -14.93 -0.92 -12.88
N GLY A 75 -14.66 -1.82 -13.82
CA GLY A 75 -14.74 -1.53 -15.26
C GLY A 75 -13.39 -1.20 -15.90
N LEU A 76 -12.34 -1.11 -15.08
CA LEU A 76 -10.96 -1.02 -15.52
C LEU A 76 -10.34 -2.41 -15.71
N ASP A 77 -9.35 -2.53 -16.59
CA ASP A 77 -8.69 -3.81 -16.86
C ASP A 77 -7.83 -4.27 -15.67
N LEU A 78 -8.28 -5.32 -14.99
CA LEU A 78 -7.61 -5.90 -13.83
C LEU A 78 -6.13 -6.23 -14.09
N SER A 79 -5.78 -6.67 -15.30
CA SER A 79 -4.40 -7.05 -15.61
C SER A 79 -3.46 -5.84 -15.58
N THR A 80 -3.90 -4.73 -16.18
CA THR A 80 -3.22 -3.43 -16.17
C THR A 80 -3.00 -2.94 -14.73
N TYR A 81 -4.05 -2.88 -13.91
CA TYR A 81 -3.91 -2.34 -12.55
C TYR A 81 -3.22 -3.28 -11.57
N SER A 82 -3.20 -4.59 -11.85
CA SER A 82 -2.32 -5.53 -11.15
C SER A 82 -0.85 -5.24 -11.44
N GLU A 83 -0.51 -4.88 -12.67
CA GLU A 83 0.85 -4.48 -13.03
C GLU A 83 1.24 -3.15 -12.39
N LEU A 84 0.32 -2.18 -12.37
CA LEU A 84 0.52 -0.95 -11.62
C LEU A 84 0.80 -1.24 -10.13
N GLY A 85 0.00 -2.12 -9.53
CA GLY A 85 0.20 -2.58 -8.16
C GLY A 85 1.57 -3.23 -7.95
N ASN A 86 2.03 -4.06 -8.88
CA ASN A 86 3.36 -4.67 -8.84
C ASN A 86 4.47 -3.60 -8.86
N ILE A 87 4.38 -2.62 -9.75
CA ILE A 87 5.36 -1.54 -9.87
C ILE A 87 5.40 -0.74 -8.56
N LEU A 88 4.23 -0.37 -8.03
CA LEU A 88 4.12 0.37 -6.78
C LEU A 88 4.74 -0.41 -5.61
N ALA A 89 4.41 -1.70 -5.49
CA ALA A 89 4.91 -2.57 -4.44
C ALA A 89 6.44 -2.77 -4.54
N SER A 90 6.94 -2.96 -5.76
CA SER A 90 8.37 -3.16 -6.03
C SER A 90 9.17 -1.90 -5.74
N ARG A 91 8.66 -0.72 -6.13
CA ARG A 91 9.28 0.57 -5.81
C ARG A 91 9.30 0.82 -4.30
N LEU A 92 8.24 0.46 -3.59
CA LEU A 92 8.20 0.55 -2.13
C LEU A 92 9.29 -0.35 -1.50
N ALA A 93 9.39 -1.61 -1.91
CA ALA A 93 10.42 -2.53 -1.43
C ALA A 93 11.85 -2.05 -1.74
N MET A 94 12.09 -1.57 -2.96
CA MET A 94 13.38 -1.03 -3.38
C MET A 94 13.78 0.19 -2.55
N ARG A 95 12.85 1.12 -2.31
CA ARG A 95 13.13 2.30 -1.48
C ARG A 95 13.33 1.98 -0.02
N LEU A 96 12.64 0.98 0.53
CA LEU A 96 12.91 0.49 1.88
C LEU A 96 14.37 0.01 2.02
N TYR A 97 14.85 -0.73 1.03
CA TYR A 97 16.24 -1.20 1.01
C TYR A 97 17.23 -0.05 0.79
N ASP A 98 17.00 0.79 -0.22
CA ASP A 98 17.94 1.85 -0.60
C ASP A 98 18.02 2.98 0.45
N ASP A 99 16.87 3.43 0.99
CA ASP A 99 16.81 4.56 1.91
C ASP A 99 17.09 4.15 3.37
N SER A 100 16.77 2.91 3.75
CA SER A 100 16.78 2.46 5.16
C SER A 100 17.53 1.16 5.42
N GLY A 101 18.02 0.47 4.39
CA GLY A 101 18.68 -0.84 4.51
C GLY A 101 17.75 -1.99 4.85
N VAL A 102 16.43 -1.78 4.81
CA VAL A 102 15.43 -2.76 5.25
C VAL A 102 15.11 -3.73 4.12
N ASP A 103 15.40 -5.02 4.34
CA ASP A 103 15.13 -6.07 3.36
C ASP A 103 13.77 -6.76 3.59
N VAL A 104 12.99 -6.86 2.50
CA VAL A 104 11.64 -7.43 2.51
C VAL A 104 11.39 -8.26 1.26
N LEU A 105 10.78 -9.42 1.48
CA LEU A 105 10.22 -10.25 0.43
C LEU A 105 8.81 -9.77 0.11
N LEU A 106 8.55 -9.58 -1.19
CA LEU A 106 7.26 -9.20 -1.73
C LEU A 106 6.50 -10.45 -2.23
N SER A 107 5.25 -10.64 -1.81
CA SER A 107 4.39 -11.69 -2.35
C SER A 107 3.85 -11.34 -3.74
N PRO A 108 3.43 -12.35 -4.53
CA PRO A 108 2.64 -12.08 -5.73
C PRO A 108 1.35 -11.31 -5.40
N PRO A 109 0.76 -10.59 -6.40
CA PRO A 109 -0.50 -9.88 -6.22
C PRO A 109 -1.63 -10.87 -5.89
N GLN A 110 -2.46 -10.50 -4.92
CA GLN A 110 -3.66 -11.26 -4.57
C GLN A 110 -4.91 -10.39 -4.73
N THR A 111 -5.82 -10.80 -5.61
CA THR A 111 -7.15 -10.15 -5.66
C THR A 111 -7.90 -10.44 -4.37
N LEU A 112 -8.48 -9.41 -3.76
CA LEU A 112 -9.26 -9.56 -2.55
C LEU A 112 -10.75 -9.72 -2.87
N SER A 113 -11.37 -10.70 -2.24
CA SER A 113 -12.84 -10.82 -2.14
C SER A 113 -13.40 -9.85 -1.10
N ALA A 114 -14.72 -9.64 -1.14
CA ALA A 114 -15.44 -8.84 -0.14
C ALA A 114 -15.16 -9.31 1.30
N THR A 115 -15.22 -10.61 1.54
CA THR A 115 -14.93 -11.20 2.86
C THR A 115 -13.50 -10.95 3.31
N GLN A 116 -12.52 -10.96 2.40
CA GLN A 116 -11.12 -10.68 2.74
C GLN A 116 -10.90 -9.19 3.06
N ILE A 117 -11.66 -8.29 2.45
CA ILE A 117 -11.57 -6.85 2.75
C ILE A 117 -12.14 -6.55 4.13
N GLU A 118 -13.26 -7.17 4.51
CA GLU A 118 -13.88 -6.99 5.83
C GLU A 118 -12.97 -7.36 7.00
N ILE A 119 -12.02 -8.28 6.78
CA ILE A 119 -11.06 -8.69 7.80
C ILE A 119 -9.76 -7.87 7.81
N LEU A 120 -9.52 -6.99 6.82
CA LEU A 120 -8.29 -6.17 6.75
C LEU A 120 -8.00 -5.39 8.03
N PRO A 121 -8.98 -4.72 8.68
CA PRO A 121 -8.73 -4.01 9.94
C PRO A 121 -8.27 -4.92 11.09
N ARG A 122 -8.51 -6.23 10.99
CA ARG A 122 -8.07 -7.23 11.97
C ARG A 122 -6.65 -7.73 11.71
N LEU A 123 -6.13 -7.53 10.49
CA LEU A 123 -4.80 -8.00 10.10
C LEU A 123 -3.69 -6.99 10.46
N GLY A 124 -4.04 -5.72 10.61
CA GLY A 124 -3.11 -4.67 11.03
C GLY A 124 -3.79 -3.31 11.13
N SER A 125 -3.09 -2.37 11.75
CA SER A 125 -3.51 -0.97 11.80
C SER A 125 -3.14 -0.28 10.49
N LEU A 126 -4.04 0.55 9.97
CA LEU A 126 -3.70 1.45 8.86
C LEU A 126 -2.64 2.43 9.34
N ILE A 127 -1.49 2.45 8.67
CA ILE A 127 -0.37 3.34 8.98
C ILE A 127 -0.18 4.44 7.94
N ALA A 128 -0.67 4.23 6.71
CA ALA A 128 -0.69 5.26 5.67
C ALA A 128 -1.75 4.99 4.61
N GLN A 129 -2.23 6.07 4.03
CA GLN A 129 -3.07 6.06 2.84
C GLN A 129 -2.52 7.06 1.82
N ARG A 130 -2.47 6.66 0.55
CA ARG A 130 -2.13 7.54 -0.58
C ARG A 130 -3.14 7.33 -1.69
N THR A 131 -3.54 8.42 -2.31
CA THR A 131 -4.37 8.38 -3.52
C THR A 131 -3.53 8.88 -4.67
N TYR A 132 -3.38 8.07 -5.70
CA TYR A 132 -2.70 8.42 -6.94
C TYR A 132 -3.71 8.65 -8.06
N ARG A 133 -3.27 9.41 -9.06
CA ARG A 133 -3.97 9.63 -10.32
C ARG A 133 -3.11 9.09 -11.44
N HIS A 134 -3.69 8.17 -12.21
CA HIS A 134 -3.10 7.69 -13.44
C HIS A 134 -3.83 8.35 -14.62
N PHE A 135 -3.08 9.01 -15.49
CA PHE A 135 -3.63 9.68 -16.67
C PHE A 135 -3.50 8.76 -17.90
N ASP A 136 -4.55 8.00 -18.20
CA ASP A 136 -4.59 7.10 -19.36
C ASP A 136 -5.55 7.62 -20.42
N ARG A 137 -5.05 7.87 -21.64
CA ARG A 137 -5.85 8.26 -22.83
C ARG A 137 -6.87 9.39 -22.58
N GLY A 138 -6.51 10.37 -21.73
CA GLY A 138 -7.37 11.51 -21.39
C GLY A 138 -8.42 11.23 -20.30
N GLN A 139 -8.41 10.03 -19.71
CA GLN A 139 -9.15 9.69 -18.50
C GLN A 139 -8.22 9.75 -17.28
N ILE A 140 -8.80 10.15 -16.14
CA ILE A 140 -8.11 10.13 -14.85
C ILE A 140 -8.64 8.94 -14.08
N VAL A 141 -7.74 8.02 -13.77
CA VAL A 141 -8.05 6.87 -12.92
C VAL A 141 -7.53 7.11 -11.52
N THR A 142 -8.41 6.94 -10.55
CA THR A 142 -8.08 7.11 -9.13
C THR A 142 -7.63 5.77 -8.55
N ILE A 143 -6.47 5.78 -7.91
CA ILE A 143 -5.87 4.59 -7.32
C ILE A 143 -5.62 4.86 -5.85
N ASN A 144 -6.30 4.13 -4.98
CA ASN A 144 -6.10 4.28 -3.54
C ASN A 144 -5.17 3.18 -3.06
N THR A 145 -4.16 3.55 -2.29
CA THR A 145 -3.19 2.65 -1.68
C THR A 145 -3.27 2.79 -0.18
N PHE A 146 -3.40 1.66 0.51
CA PHE A 146 -3.47 1.55 1.96
C PHE A 146 -2.30 0.70 2.41
N LEU A 147 -1.55 1.19 3.40
CA LEU A 147 -0.54 0.40 4.10
C LEU A 147 -1.05 0.04 5.48
N LEU A 148 -1.06 -1.25 5.77
CA LEU A 148 -1.39 -1.80 7.07
C LEU A 148 -0.14 -2.46 7.64
N ALA A 149 0.14 -2.21 8.91
CA ALA A 149 1.21 -2.88 9.64
C ALA A 149 0.73 -3.26 11.03
N ASN A 150 1.32 -4.33 11.57
CA ASN A 150 1.03 -4.75 12.93
C ASN A 150 2.15 -4.26 13.84
N ALA A 151 1.84 -3.33 14.75
CA ALA A 151 2.81 -2.71 15.65
C ALA A 151 3.52 -3.73 16.57
N ALA A 152 2.96 -4.93 16.72
CA ALA A 152 3.48 -6.00 17.57
C ALA A 152 4.58 -6.86 16.93
N SER A 153 4.94 -6.65 15.64
CA SER A 153 5.80 -7.60 14.91
C SER A 153 7.31 -7.47 15.18
N THR A 154 7.74 -6.45 15.91
CA THR A 154 9.16 -6.08 16.03
C THR A 154 9.92 -6.78 17.16
N GLU A 155 9.30 -7.72 17.90
CA GLU A 155 9.91 -8.34 19.10
C GLU A 155 10.48 -9.76 18.90
N GLU A 156 10.37 -10.39 17.73
CA GLU A 156 10.91 -11.74 17.53
C GLU A 156 12.33 -11.73 16.94
N HIS A 157 13.32 -11.14 17.63
CA HIS A 157 14.74 -11.50 17.49
C HIS A 157 15.47 -11.24 18.81
N GLY A 158 15.33 -12.18 19.75
CA GLY A 158 16.02 -12.13 21.02
C GLY A 158 15.68 -13.32 21.92
N ASN A 159 16.05 -14.54 21.50
CA ASN A 159 16.39 -15.64 22.41
C ASN A 159 16.97 -16.83 21.62
N ALA A 160 18.30 -16.91 21.61
CA ALA A 160 19.06 -18.15 21.56
C ALA A 160 20.21 -18.02 22.57
#